data_AF-A0A0M3HJA2-F1
#
_entry.id   AF-A0A0M3HJA2-F1
#
_cell.length_a   1.000
_cell.length_b   1.000
_cell.length_c   1.000
_cell.angle_alpha   90.00
_cell.angle_beta   90.00
_cell.angle_gamma   90.00
#
_symmetry.space_group_name_H-M   'P 1'
#
loop_
_entity.id
_entity.type
_entity.pdbx_description
1 polymer ?
#
loop_
_entity_poly.entity_id
_entity_poly.type
_entity_poly.pdbx_seq_one_letter_code
_entity_poly.pdbx_strand_id
1 'polypeptide(L)' 'MENVEINALLKIIGLQYRLKYENDDDMKTLRYGKVMVMADQDQDGSHIKGLVINFIHFNWPALIRRNFVEEFITPIVKVR' A
#
# COMPACT_ATOMS: atom_id res chain seq x y z
N MET A 1 -5.73 -14.81 11.22
CA MET A 1 -6.08 -13.84 10.15
C MET A 1 -7.48 -13.27 10.39
N GLU A 2 -7.71 -12.69 11.57
CA GLU A 2 -9.05 -12.20 11.95
C GLU A 2 -9.36 -10.81 11.38
N ASN A 3 -8.35 -10.03 11.00
CA ASN A 3 -8.56 -8.70 10.46
C ASN A 3 -9.16 -8.79 9.04
N VAL A 4 -10.46 -8.47 8.97
CA VAL A 4 -11.26 -8.53 7.75
C VAL A 4 -10.76 -7.54 6.69
N GLU A 5 -10.32 -6.35 7.11
CA GLU A 5 -9.85 -5.29 6.20
C GLU A 5 -8.56 -5.69 5.51
N ILE A 6 -7.59 -6.22 6.26
CA ILE A 6 -6.33 -6.71 5.69
C ILE A 6 -6.62 -7.85 4.70
N ASN A 7 -7.47 -8.80 5.06
CA ASN A 7 -7.83 -9.89 4.17
C ASN A 7 -8.52 -9.41 2.88
N ALA A 8 -9.38 -8.40 2.97
CA ALA A 8 -10.01 -7.78 1.81
C ALA A 8 -8.97 -7.10 0.92
N LEU A 9 -8.05 -6.32 1.51
CA LEU A 9 -6.98 -5.62 0.81
C LEU A 9 -6.09 -6.60 0.03
N LEU A 10 -5.67 -7.69 0.66
CA LEU A 10 -4.86 -8.72 0.00
C LEU A 10 -5.60 -9.36 -1.18
N LYS A 11 -6.89 -9.68 -1.01
CA LYS A 11 -7.71 -10.26 -2.08
C LYS A 11 -7.92 -9.30 -3.26
N ILE A 12 -8.15 -8.02 -2.97
CA ILE A 12 -8.35 -7.00 -4.00
C ILE A 12 -7.07 -6.80 -4.81
N ILE A 13 -5.92 -6.70 -4.13
CA ILE A 13 -4.63 -6.46 -4.79
C ILE A 13 -4.06 -7.73 -5.45
N GLY A 14 -4.40 -8.92 -4.93
CA GLY A 14 -3.80 -10.18 -5.34
C GLY A 14 -2.50 -10.52 -4.59
N LEU A 15 -2.31 -9.94 -3.41
CA LEU A 15 -1.14 -10.21 -2.57
C LEU A 15 -1.21 -11.60 -1.94
N GLN A 16 -0.07 -12.29 -1.92
CA GLN A 16 0.08 -13.64 -1.38
C GLN A 16 1.30 -13.67 -0.46
N TYR A 17 1.11 -14.06 0.81
CA TYR A 17 2.20 -14.11 1.80
C TYR A 17 3.36 -15.05 1.42
N ARG A 18 3.10 -16.04 0.55
CA ARG A 18 4.13 -16.99 0.07
C ARG A 18 5.06 -16.40 -0.99
N LEU A 19 4.65 -15.33 -1.68
CA LEU A 19 5.43 -14.70 -2.74
C LEU A 19 6.27 -13.56 -2.15
N LYS A 20 7.45 -13.34 -2.73
CA LYS A 20 8.37 -12.27 -2.32
C LYS A 20 8.35 -11.08 -3.26
N TYR A 21 7.82 -11.23 -4.47
CA TYR A 21 7.69 -10.14 -5.46
C TYR A 21 9.03 -9.53 -5.86
N GLU A 22 10.08 -10.36 -5.91
CA GLU A 22 11.42 -9.95 -6.30
C GLU A 22 11.65 -9.98 -7.81
N ASN A 23 10.86 -10.77 -8.54
CA ASN A 23 10.93 -10.94 -9.99
C ASN A 23 9.63 -10.45 -10.66
N ASP A 24 9.67 -10.28 -11.98
CA ASP A 24 8.55 -9.73 -12.73
C ASP A 24 7.40 -10.73 -12.93
N ASP A 25 7.66 -12.03 -12.82
CA ASP A 25 6.60 -13.05 -12.92
C ASP A 25 5.71 -13.05 -11.69
N ASP A 26 6.28 -12.89 -10.49
CA ASP A 26 5.53 -12.65 -9.26
C ASP A 26 4.71 -11.35 -9.37
N MET A 27 5.27 -10.28 -9.94
CA MET A 27 4.56 -9.02 -10.13
C MET A 27 3.32 -9.17 -11.04
N LYS A 28 3.38 -10.02 -12.08
CA LYS A 28 2.24 -10.31 -12.96
C LYS A 28 1.08 -11.01 -12.24
N THR A 29 1.32 -11.59 -11.05
CA THR A 29 0.24 -12.20 -10.25
C THR A 29 -0.61 -11.15 -9.51
N LEU A 30 -0.11 -9.93 -9.37
CA LEU A 30 -0.86 -8.82 -8.77
C LEU A 30 -1.93 -8.33 -9.76
N ARG A 31 -3.09 -7.96 -9.22
CA ARG A 31 -4.22 -7.40 -9.99
C ARG A 31 -4.03 -5.92 -10.30
N TYR A 32 -3.22 -5.23 -9.50
CA TYR A 32 -2.89 -3.82 -9.65
C TYR A 32 -1.38 -3.63 -9.62
N GLY A 33 -0.86 -2.73 -10.46
CA GLY A 33 0.58 -2.44 -10.51
C GLY A 33 1.06 -1.50 -9.40
N LYS A 34 0.14 -0.74 -8.79
CA LYS A 34 0.42 0.19 -7.70
C LYS A 34 -0.78 0.33 -6.76
N VAL A 35 -0.51 0.82 -5.55
CA VAL A 35 -1.50 1.17 -4.53
C VAL A 35 -1.30 2.63 -4.16
N MET A 36 -2.32 3.46 -4.40
CA MET A 36 -2.31 4.86 -4.00
C MET A 36 -3.03 5.02 -2.65
N VAL A 37 -2.33 5.53 -1.66
CA VAL A 37 -2.88 5.84 -0.34
C VAL A 37 -3.32 7.30 -0.31
N MET A 38 -4.60 7.50 -0.01
CA MET A 38 -5.21 8.82 0.11
C MET A 38 -5.79 8.95 1.51
N ALA A 39 -5.32 9.92 2.26
CA ALA A 39 -5.79 10.22 3.61
C ALA A 39 -5.78 11.74 3.81
N ASP A 40 -6.50 12.20 4.82
CA ASP A 40 -6.56 13.61 5.17
C ASP A 40 -5.16 14.16 5.48
N GLN A 41 -4.98 15.45 5.20
CA GLN A 41 -3.68 16.11 5.36
C GLN A 41 -3.54 16.67 6.77
N ASP A 42 -3.68 15.76 7.73
CA ASP A 42 -3.45 15.96 9.15
C ASP A 42 -2.50 14.87 9.70
N GLN A 43 -2.33 14.88 11.02
CA GLN A 43 -1.43 13.97 11.70
C GLN A 43 -1.95 12.53 11.69
N ASP A 44 -3.26 12.34 11.73
CA ASP A 44 -3.89 11.01 11.73
C ASP A 44 -3.82 10.37 10.34
N GLY A 45 -4.03 11.15 9.27
CA GLY A 45 -3.79 10.70 7.92
C GLY A 45 -2.33 10.31 7.69
N SER A 46 -1.39 11.05 8.27
CA SER A 46 0.04 10.69 8.27
C SER A 46 0.31 9.38 9.00
N HIS A 47 -0.37 9.14 10.13
CA HIS A 47 -0.28 7.89 10.86
C HIS A 47 -0.85 6.70 10.07
N ILE A 48 -2.03 6.86 9.44
CA ILE A 48 -2.65 5.83 8.60
C ILE A 48 -1.73 5.46 7.43
N LYS A 49 -1.17 6.46 6.74
CA LYS A 49 -0.20 6.24 5.65
C LYS A 49 1.00 5.42 6.16
N GLY A 50 1.53 5.78 7.33
CA GLY A 50 2.62 5.05 7.97
C GLY A 50 2.29 3.58 8.24
N LEU A 51 1.07 3.28 8.73
CA LEU A 51 0.63 1.91 8.98
C LEU A 51 0.54 1.08 7.69
N VAL A 52 0.01 1.66 6.61
CA VAL A 52 -0.07 0.98 5.31
C VAL A 52 1.33 0.72 4.74
N ILE A 53 2.20 1.72 4.77
CA ILE A 53 3.60 1.59 4.30
C ILE A 53 4.32 0.53 5.12
N ASN A 54 4.19 0.56 6.45
CA ASN A 54 4.81 -0.42 7.34
C ASN A 54 4.27 -1.83 7.09
N PHE A 55 2.96 -1.99 6.88
CA PHE A 55 2.36 -3.28 6.57
C PHE A 55 2.95 -3.89 5.29
N ILE A 56 3.05 -3.10 4.21
CA ILE A 56 3.65 -3.58 2.96
C ILE A 56 5.16 -3.83 3.13
N HIS A 57 5.88 -2.93 3.80
CA HIS A 57 7.32 -3.06 4.03
C HIS A 57 7.66 -4.30 4.86
N PHE A 58 6.93 -4.57 5.94
CA PHE A 58 7.18 -5.70 6.81
C PHE A 58 6.97 -7.05 6.11
N ASN A 59 5.91 -7.17 5.31
CA ASN A 59 5.57 -8.43 4.65
C ASN A 59 6.31 -8.61 3.31
N TRP A 60 6.49 -7.53 2.54
CA TRP A 60 7.05 -7.54 1.19
C TRP A 60 7.97 -6.34 0.93
N PRO A 61 9.19 -6.30 1.52
CA PRO A 61 10.14 -5.20 1.31
C PRO A 61 10.48 -4.93 -0.17
N ALA A 62 10.40 -5.95 -1.04
CA ALA A 62 10.65 -5.82 -2.47
C ALA A 62 9.66 -4.89 -3.18
N LEU A 63 8.40 -4.85 -2.74
CA LEU A 63 7.38 -3.98 -3.32
C LEU A 63 7.68 -2.50 -3.07
N ILE A 64 8.21 -2.17 -1.88
CA ILE A 64 8.63 -0.79 -1.56
C ILE A 64 9.76 -0.34 -2.49
N ARG A 65 10.76 -1.19 -2.73
CA ARG A 65 11.87 -0.88 -3.66
C ARG A 65 11.42 -0.71 -5.12
N ARG A 66 10.25 -1.26 -5.48
CA ARG A 66 9.66 -1.20 -6.81
C ARG A 66 8.64 -0.06 -6.97
N ASN A 67 8.55 0.88 -6.03
CA ASN A 67 7.59 2.00 -6.04
C ASN A 67 6.12 1.53 -6.19
N PHE A 68 5.77 0.43 -5.50
CA PHE A 68 4.43 -0.13 -5.53
C PHE A 68 3.41 0.72 -4.75
N VAL A 69 3.84 1.41 -3.69
CA VAL A 69 2.97 2.25 -2.86
C VAL A 69 3.22 3.72 -3.22
N GLU A 70 2.15 4.43 -3.55
CA GLU A 70 2.15 5.86 -3.85
C GLU A 70 1.25 6.60 -2.86
N GLU A 71 1.48 7.89 -2.70
CA GLU A 71 0.67 8.77 -1.86
C GLU A 71 0.02 9.84 -2.74
N PHE A 72 -1.24 10.15 -2.45
CA PHE A 72 -1.90 11.34 -2.97
C PHE A 72 -2.06 12.38 -1.86
N ILE A 73 -1.52 13.58 -2.09
CA ILE A 73 -1.53 14.69 -1.14
C ILE A 73 -2.53 15.75 -1.61
N THR A 74 -3.49 16.08 -0.74
CA THR A 74 -4.42 17.20 -0.98
C THR A 74 -3.86 18.52 -0.42
N PRO A 75 -4.30 19.70 -0.90
CA PRO A 75 -3.90 20.96 -0.28
C PRO A 75 -4.49 21.10 1.13
N ILE A 76 -3.68 21.48 2.12
CA ILE A 76 -4.13 21.70 3.51
C ILE A 76 -5.00 22.96 3.61
N VAL A 77 -4.59 24.05 2.96
CA VAL A 77 -5.33 25.31 2.93
C VAL A 77 -5.34 25.84 1.51
N LYS A 78 -6.49 26.34 1.07
CA LYS A 78 -6.63 27.10 -0.18
C LYS A 78 -6.90 28.56 0.16
N VAL A 79 -5.89 29.41 -0.03
CA VAL A 79 -6.07 30.86 0.03
C VAL A 79 -6.50 31.34 -1.37
N ARG A 80 -7.50 32.22 -1.43
CA ARG A 80 -7.95 32.90 -2.65
C ARG A 80 -7.31 34.26 -2.77
#